data_AF-A0A9Q0DTK2-F1
#
_entry.id   AF-A0A9Q0DTK2-F1
#
_cell.length_a   1.000
_cell.length_b   1.000
_cell.length_c   1.000
_cell.angle_alpha   90.00
_cell.angle_beta   90.00
_cell.angle_gamma   90.00
#
_symmetry.space_group_name_H-M   'P 1'
#
loop_
_entity.id
_entity.type
_entity.pdbx_description
1 polymer ?
#
loop_
_entity_poly.entity_id
_entity_poly.type
_entity_poly.pdbx_seq_one_letter_code
_entity_poly.pdbx_strand_id
1 'polypeptide(L)'
;SPVHEVVWAKMKGFGYWPAKVLQREDNQVDVRFFGHQHQRAWIPADNIQDIKVSVQQLQVKRSSGWRKACEELQLYQRFLREGRYWKNKRTDEAESSISSTSNEQIRHLKGSQEPKAKKSRRSQAVEPKEEPADPEPEMEAVSSSQQEVPVSCVPQQPECLSVSTQTRKGPGAAGPRTLHRGTQTASDGACHNLCHEKYTKIFTDVKEMMKLRGEMEEEKRQAVSKAHKQLISQTKKKQWCYNCEEEAMYHCCWNTSYCSIKCQQEHWHADHKRTCRRKR
;
A
#
# COMPACT_ATOMS: atom_id res chain seq x y z
N SER A 1 -4.69 15.39 -10.59
CA SER A 1 -6.08 15.45 -10.10
C SER A 1 -6.17 16.56 -9.08
N PRO A 2 -7.24 17.38 -9.05
CA PRO A 2 -7.45 18.33 -7.96
C PRO A 2 -7.57 17.62 -6.60
N VAL A 3 -7.32 18.35 -5.53
CA VAL A 3 -7.64 17.92 -4.16
C VAL A 3 -9.15 18.01 -3.99
N HIS A 4 -9.77 16.93 -3.51
CA HIS A 4 -11.21 16.87 -3.27
C HIS A 4 -11.46 16.95 -1.77
N GLU A 5 -12.42 17.79 -1.37
CA GLU A 5 -12.95 17.81 -0.02
C GLU A 5 -13.49 16.42 0.35
N VAL A 6 -13.28 15.99 1.60
CA VAL A 6 -13.81 14.72 2.11
C VAL A 6 -14.91 14.98 3.12
N VAL A 7 -15.97 14.18 3.04
CA VAL A 7 -17.19 14.31 3.84
C VAL A 7 -17.73 12.94 4.24
N TRP A 8 -18.57 12.89 5.27
CA TRP A 8 -19.49 11.78 5.48
C TRP A 8 -20.78 12.07 4.71
N ALA A 9 -21.22 11.15 3.87
CA ALA A 9 -22.43 11.29 3.06
C ALA A 9 -23.38 10.09 3.28
N LYS A 10 -24.69 10.35 3.29
CA LYS A 10 -25.73 9.34 3.56
C LYS A 10 -26.64 9.15 2.35
N MET A 11 -26.77 7.92 1.86
CA MET A 11 -27.76 7.54 0.84
C MET A 11 -29.05 7.02 1.50
N LYS A 12 -30.20 7.24 0.84
CA LYS A 12 -31.50 6.69 1.28
C LYS A 12 -31.42 5.17 1.41
N GLY A 13 -31.78 4.64 2.59
CA GLY A 13 -31.68 3.21 2.91
C GLY A 13 -30.32 2.75 3.45
N PHE A 14 -29.32 3.63 3.51
CA PHE A 14 -27.98 3.36 4.02
C PHE A 14 -27.61 4.27 5.20
N GLY A 15 -26.53 3.90 5.91
CA GLY A 15 -25.88 4.78 6.88
C GLY A 15 -24.96 5.81 6.20
N TYR A 16 -24.22 6.56 7.01
CA TYR A 16 -23.14 7.42 6.52
C TYR A 16 -21.94 6.59 6.03
N TRP A 17 -21.40 6.98 4.88
CA TRP A 17 -20.16 6.45 4.30
C TRP A 17 -19.21 7.62 4.00
N PRO A 18 -17.89 7.39 4.03
CA PRO A 18 -16.94 8.43 3.65
C PRO A 18 -16.98 8.62 2.12
N ALA A 19 -16.89 9.87 1.67
CA ALA A 19 -16.89 10.23 0.25
C ALA A 19 -15.99 11.44 -0.05
N LYS A 20 -15.62 11.59 -1.33
CA LYS A 20 -14.95 12.77 -1.89
C LYS A 20 -15.98 13.62 -2.62
N VAL A 21 -16.01 14.92 -2.36
CA VAL A 21 -16.83 15.90 -3.09
C VAL A 21 -16.21 16.14 -4.47
N LEU A 22 -17.00 15.94 -5.52
CA LEU A 22 -16.62 16.25 -6.89
C LEU A 22 -17.12 17.65 -7.29
N GLN A 23 -18.38 17.97 -6.94
CA GLN A 23 -19.03 19.25 -7.21
C GLN A 23 -20.07 19.54 -6.11
N ARG A 24 -20.29 20.82 -5.81
CA ARG A 24 -21.35 21.31 -4.91
C ARG A 24 -22.35 22.13 -5.73
N GLU A 25 -23.62 21.93 -5.46
CA GLU A 25 -24.75 22.76 -5.90
C GLU A 25 -25.57 23.14 -4.65
N ASP A 26 -26.44 24.15 -4.73
CA ASP A 26 -27.04 24.77 -3.54
C ASP A 26 -27.89 23.80 -2.69
N ASN A 27 -28.50 22.79 -3.32
CA ASN A 27 -29.38 21.80 -2.67
C ASN A 27 -28.79 20.38 -2.62
N GLN A 28 -27.72 20.10 -3.38
CA GLN A 28 -27.17 18.75 -3.55
C GLN A 28 -25.66 18.75 -3.83
N VAL A 29 -25.00 17.68 -3.43
CA VAL A 29 -23.55 17.50 -3.58
C VAL A 29 -23.28 16.22 -4.37
N ASP A 30 -22.52 16.32 -5.45
CA ASP A 30 -22.03 15.16 -6.20
C ASP A 30 -20.81 14.61 -5.46
N VAL A 31 -20.94 13.40 -4.93
CA VAL A 31 -19.88 12.74 -4.17
C VAL A 31 -19.52 11.40 -4.79
N ARG A 32 -18.24 11.03 -4.64
CA ARG A 32 -17.74 9.69 -4.94
C ARG A 32 -17.32 9.00 -3.66
N PHE A 33 -18.04 7.94 -3.28
CA PHE A 33 -17.78 7.15 -2.09
C PHE A 33 -16.42 6.43 -2.17
N PHE A 34 -15.75 6.30 -1.03
CA PHE A 34 -14.60 5.39 -0.89
C PHE A 34 -15.07 3.94 -0.79
N GLY A 35 -14.15 2.99 -0.98
CA GLY A 35 -14.42 1.56 -0.94
C GLY A 35 -14.73 0.98 -2.33
N HIS A 36 -14.77 -0.36 -2.38
CA HIS A 36 -14.55 -1.18 -3.58
C HIS A 36 -15.28 -0.75 -4.88
N GLN A 37 -16.52 -0.26 -4.80
CA GLN A 37 -17.31 0.10 -5.99
C GLN A 37 -17.10 1.55 -6.46
N HIS A 38 -16.44 2.39 -5.65
CA HIS A 38 -16.22 3.82 -5.90
C HIS A 38 -17.45 4.55 -6.48
N GLN A 39 -18.62 4.27 -5.89
CA GLN A 39 -19.92 4.71 -6.39
C GLN A 39 -20.01 6.24 -6.38
N ARG A 40 -20.56 6.82 -7.45
CA ARG A 40 -20.88 8.25 -7.55
C ARG A 40 -22.38 8.45 -7.33
N ALA A 41 -22.77 9.48 -6.59
CA ALA A 41 -24.17 9.85 -6.39
C ALA A 41 -24.32 11.33 -6.03
N TRP A 42 -25.44 11.92 -6.44
CA TRP A 42 -25.95 13.17 -5.88
C TRP A 42 -26.59 12.89 -4.51
N ILE A 43 -26.20 13.66 -3.51
CA ILE A 43 -26.66 13.54 -2.12
C ILE A 43 -27.21 14.92 -1.69
N PRO A 44 -28.44 15.01 -1.15
CA PRO A 44 -28.98 16.28 -0.65
C PRO A 44 -28.08 16.87 0.44
N ALA A 45 -27.98 18.20 0.51
CA ALA A 45 -27.08 18.90 1.44
C ALA A 45 -27.24 18.45 2.90
N ASP A 46 -28.47 18.24 3.37
CA ASP A 46 -28.79 17.76 4.73
C ASP A 46 -28.17 16.39 5.09
N ASN A 47 -27.83 15.60 4.07
CA ASN A 47 -27.27 14.25 4.22
C ASN A 47 -25.73 14.23 4.13
N ILE A 48 -25.10 15.42 4.12
CA ILE A 48 -23.65 15.64 4.20
C ILE A 48 -23.25 16.08 5.62
N GLN A 49 -22.10 15.63 6.10
CA GLN A 49 -21.51 15.99 7.39
C GLN A 49 -19.98 16.16 7.23
N ASP A 50 -19.36 17.12 7.94
CA ASP A 50 -17.89 17.34 7.92
C ASP A 50 -17.17 16.05 8.36
N ILE A 51 -16.08 15.67 7.68
CA ILE A 51 -15.29 14.49 7.99
C ILE A 51 -14.78 14.42 9.44
N LYS A 52 -14.64 15.58 10.11
CA LYS A 52 -14.23 15.73 11.51
C LYS A 52 -15.29 15.22 12.51
N VAL A 53 -16.55 15.11 12.11
CA VAL A 53 -17.63 14.58 12.97
C VAL A 53 -17.31 13.14 13.37
N SER A 54 -17.46 12.81 14.65
CA SER A 54 -17.13 11.49 15.15
C SER A 54 -18.07 10.44 14.57
N VAL A 55 -17.51 9.33 14.09
CA VAL A 55 -18.24 8.13 13.63
C VAL A 55 -19.21 7.60 14.70
N GLN A 56 -19.00 7.89 15.99
CA GLN A 56 -19.91 7.54 17.07
C GLN A 56 -21.23 8.33 17.04
N GLN A 57 -21.21 9.57 16.50
CA GLN A 57 -22.37 10.45 16.37
C GLN A 57 -23.18 10.16 15.09
N LEU A 58 -22.65 9.35 14.17
CA LEU A 58 -23.23 9.08 12.86
C LEU A 58 -23.92 7.71 12.79
N GLN A 59 -25.07 7.64 12.13
CA GLN A 59 -25.76 6.39 11.84
C GLN A 59 -24.97 5.56 10.81
N VAL A 60 -24.08 4.67 11.26
CA VAL A 60 -23.20 3.85 10.41
C VAL A 60 -23.44 2.34 10.54
N LYS A 61 -23.39 1.62 9.41
CA LYS A 61 -23.40 0.14 9.39
C LYS A 61 -21.98 -0.37 9.20
N ARG A 62 -21.33 -0.81 10.29
CA ARG A 62 -19.90 -1.21 10.39
C ARG A 62 -19.54 -2.53 9.67
N SER A 63 -20.01 -2.67 8.43
CA SER A 63 -19.71 -3.77 7.51
C SER A 63 -18.22 -3.83 7.14
N SER A 64 -17.78 -4.97 6.59
CA SER A 64 -16.43 -5.12 6.04
C SER A 64 -16.13 -4.13 4.90
N GLY A 65 -17.10 -3.85 4.03
CA GLY A 65 -16.98 -2.83 2.97
C GLY A 65 -16.83 -1.42 3.53
N TRP A 66 -17.61 -1.08 4.56
CA TRP A 66 -17.55 0.23 5.22
C TRP A 66 -16.21 0.45 5.93
N ARG A 67 -15.64 -0.59 6.58
CA ARG A 67 -14.31 -0.51 7.18
C ARG A 67 -13.21 -0.26 6.12
N LYS A 68 -13.25 -0.99 5.01
CA LYS A 68 -12.34 -0.74 3.87
C LYS A 68 -12.47 0.66 3.26
N ALA A 69 -13.67 1.22 3.22
CA ALA A 69 -13.86 2.61 2.78
C ALA A 69 -13.20 3.63 3.75
N CYS A 70 -13.19 3.34 5.05
CA CYS A 70 -12.49 4.16 6.04
C CYS A 70 -10.97 3.99 6.00
N GLU A 71 -10.48 2.77 5.76
CA GLU A 71 -9.05 2.48 5.51
C GLU A 71 -8.55 3.26 4.28
N GLU A 72 -9.33 3.30 3.19
CA GLU A 72 -9.00 4.07 1.97
C GLU A 72 -9.05 5.60 2.21
N LEU A 73 -10.00 6.09 3.01
CA LEU A 73 -10.05 7.49 3.43
C LEU A 73 -8.77 7.89 4.18
N GLN A 74 -8.33 7.07 5.14
CA GLN A 74 -7.12 7.34 5.92
C GLN A 74 -5.87 7.39 5.04
N LEU A 75 -5.75 6.47 4.07
CA LEU A 75 -4.68 6.50 3.07
C LEU A 75 -4.73 7.76 2.19
N TYR A 76 -5.92 8.21 1.78
CA TYR A 76 -6.08 9.44 1.01
C TYR A 76 -5.71 10.70 1.82
N GLN A 77 -6.21 10.84 3.05
CA GLN A 77 -5.83 11.93 3.96
C GLN A 77 -4.32 11.94 4.24
N ARG A 78 -3.72 10.76 4.38
CA ARG A 78 -2.27 10.59 4.53
C ARG A 78 -1.51 11.07 3.28
N PHE A 79 -1.90 10.62 2.09
CA PHE A 79 -1.24 11.03 0.84
C PHE A 79 -1.37 12.53 0.54
N LEU A 80 -2.49 13.17 0.92
CA LEU A 80 -2.64 14.63 0.87
C LEU A 80 -1.61 15.33 1.79
N ARG A 81 -1.45 14.85 3.03
CA ARG A 81 -0.47 15.41 3.99
C ARG A 81 0.98 15.22 3.51
N GLU A 82 1.28 14.09 2.89
CA GLU A 82 2.62 13.75 2.38
C GLU A 82 2.90 14.35 0.98
N GLY A 83 1.98 15.14 0.41
CA GLY A 83 2.13 15.73 -0.93
C GLY A 83 2.20 14.71 -2.07
N ARG A 84 1.82 13.44 -1.85
CA ARG A 84 2.01 12.34 -2.80
C ARG A 84 0.97 12.34 -3.91
N TYR A 85 1.19 13.22 -4.90
CA TYR A 85 0.45 13.21 -6.16
C TYR A 85 0.80 11.97 -7.00
N TRP A 86 -0.19 11.48 -7.75
CA TRP A 86 0.01 10.42 -8.73
C TRP A 86 0.78 10.97 -9.93
N LYS A 87 2.10 10.69 -10.03
CA LYS A 87 2.88 10.97 -11.25
C LYS A 87 2.31 10.13 -12.41
N ASN A 88 1.64 10.78 -13.36
CA ASN A 88 1.28 10.14 -14.63
C ASN A 88 2.57 9.79 -15.39
N LYS A 89 2.83 8.51 -15.62
CA LYS A 89 4.04 8.07 -16.36
C LYS A 89 3.89 8.31 -17.87
N ARG A 90 4.08 9.55 -18.30
CA ARG A 90 4.52 9.94 -19.66
C ARG A 90 5.00 11.39 -19.65
N THR A 91 6.11 11.61 -20.38
CA THR A 91 6.86 12.87 -20.56
C THR A 91 7.49 13.48 -19.29
N ASP A 92 8.66 14.09 -19.51
CA ASP A 92 9.34 15.07 -18.64
C ASP A 92 9.92 14.62 -17.29
N GLU A 93 10.73 13.55 -17.32
CA GLU A 93 11.75 13.25 -16.28
C GLU A 93 13.12 12.97 -16.95
N ALA A 94 13.51 13.79 -17.94
CA ALA A 94 14.87 13.79 -18.49
C ALA A 94 15.86 14.58 -17.59
N GLU A 95 15.34 15.47 -16.73
CA GLU A 95 16.11 16.43 -15.92
C GLU A 95 16.05 16.12 -14.42
N SER A 96 16.32 14.86 -14.04
CA SER A 96 16.65 14.48 -12.66
C SER A 96 17.60 13.27 -12.60
N SER A 97 18.57 13.23 -13.51
CA SER A 97 19.76 12.37 -13.38
C SER A 97 20.95 13.22 -12.93
N ILE A 98 21.83 12.63 -12.10
CA ILE A 98 22.96 13.25 -11.36
C ILE A 98 22.56 14.38 -10.39
N SER A 99 23.07 14.46 -9.17
CA SER A 99 24.24 13.82 -8.55
C SER A 99 23.84 12.66 -7.61
N SER A 100 24.61 11.60 -7.34
CA SER A 100 26.07 11.42 -7.17
C SER A 100 26.63 12.17 -5.94
N THR A 101 27.46 11.60 -5.05
CA THR A 101 27.94 10.21 -4.88
C THR A 101 28.57 10.12 -3.49
N SER A 102 28.43 9.00 -2.78
CA SER A 102 29.52 8.52 -1.91
C SER A 102 29.32 7.04 -1.56
N ASN A 103 30.16 6.17 -2.13
CA ASN A 103 30.41 4.82 -1.62
C ASN A 103 31.73 4.31 -2.22
N GLU A 104 32.85 4.89 -1.80
CA GLU A 104 34.19 4.44 -2.17
C GLU A 104 35.01 4.10 -0.94
N GLN A 105 35.06 2.82 -0.58
CA GLN A 105 36.19 2.28 0.17
C GLN A 105 36.41 0.79 -0.09
N ILE A 106 37.69 0.43 -0.21
CA ILE A 106 38.28 -0.92 -0.23
C ILE A 106 37.89 -1.81 -1.42
N ARG A 107 38.73 -1.74 -2.47
CA ARG A 107 38.92 -2.84 -3.44
C ARG A 107 39.99 -3.82 -2.94
N HIS A 108 39.88 -5.06 -3.42
CA HIS A 108 40.96 -6.07 -3.57
C HIS A 108 41.64 -6.64 -2.31
N LEU A 109 41.42 -7.94 -2.10
CA LEU A 109 42.44 -8.91 -2.53
C LEU A 109 41.77 -10.18 -3.10
N LYS A 110 42.51 -10.99 -3.87
CA LYS A 110 41.99 -12.18 -4.58
C LYS A 110 42.01 -13.43 -3.71
N GLY A 111 41.04 -14.33 -3.93
CA GLY A 111 41.10 -15.73 -3.50
C GLY A 111 40.01 -16.56 -4.19
N SER A 112 40.36 -17.65 -4.86
CA SER A 112 39.42 -18.50 -5.60
C SER A 112 39.54 -19.97 -5.17
N GLN A 113 38.42 -20.60 -4.80
CA GLN A 113 38.02 -21.98 -5.14
C GLN A 113 36.83 -22.52 -4.30
N GLU A 114 35.90 -23.22 -4.96
CA GLU A 114 35.09 -24.33 -4.40
C GLU A 114 35.96 -25.62 -4.40
N PRO A 115 35.65 -26.76 -3.70
CA PRO A 115 34.30 -27.33 -3.57
C PRO A 115 33.92 -28.19 -2.32
N LYS A 116 32.62 -28.51 -2.24
CA LYS A 116 31.95 -29.77 -1.78
C LYS A 116 32.55 -30.70 -0.68
N ALA A 117 31.88 -30.68 0.49
CA ALA A 117 31.14 -31.81 1.14
C ALA A 117 31.81 -33.10 1.74
N LYS A 118 31.21 -33.55 2.88
CA LYS A 118 31.15 -34.89 3.54
C LYS A 118 32.12 -35.28 4.69
N LYS A 119 31.51 -35.45 5.89
CA LYS A 119 31.68 -36.50 6.95
C LYS A 119 33.06 -36.75 7.64
N SER A 120 33.03 -36.80 9.00
CA SER A 120 33.32 -37.98 9.87
C SER A 120 34.27 -37.76 11.08
N ARG A 121 33.89 -38.26 12.28
CA ARG A 121 34.71 -38.59 13.49
C ARG A 121 35.60 -37.48 14.13
N ARG A 122 36.05 -37.54 15.40
CA ARG A 122 35.61 -38.16 16.69
C ARG A 122 36.66 -37.79 17.78
N SER A 123 36.24 -37.38 18.99
CA SER A 123 37.06 -37.29 20.24
C SER A 123 38.19 -36.21 20.24
N GLN A 124 38.68 -35.68 21.38
CA GLN A 124 38.34 -35.88 22.80
C GLN A 124 38.57 -34.60 23.67
N ALA A 125 38.16 -34.67 24.94
CA ALA A 125 38.01 -33.60 25.94
C ALA A 125 39.26 -32.78 26.35
N VAL A 126 39.01 -31.57 26.90
CA VAL A 126 39.47 -31.14 28.24
C VAL A 126 38.52 -30.06 28.83
N GLU A 127 38.61 -29.87 30.14
CA GLU A 127 37.90 -28.99 31.10
C GLU A 127 38.94 -28.64 32.21
N PRO A 128 38.71 -27.73 33.20
CA PRO A 128 37.52 -26.92 33.52
C PRO A 128 37.81 -25.43 33.89
N LYS A 129 36.78 -24.76 34.46
CA LYS A 129 36.77 -23.76 35.58
C LYS A 129 36.42 -22.27 35.31
N GLU A 130 35.23 -21.94 35.85
CA GLU A 130 34.89 -20.85 36.79
C GLU A 130 34.54 -19.41 36.35
N GLU A 131 33.38 -19.02 36.90
CA GLU A 131 32.65 -17.75 37.01
C GLU A 131 33.38 -16.63 37.83
N PRO A 132 32.75 -15.45 38.12
CA PRO A 132 31.61 -14.76 37.47
C PRO A 132 31.90 -13.26 37.16
N ALA A 133 30.96 -12.56 36.51
CA ALA A 133 30.41 -11.26 36.99
C ALA A 133 29.38 -10.65 36.01
N ASP A 134 28.24 -10.24 36.55
CA ASP A 134 27.37 -9.16 36.05
C ASP A 134 27.57 -7.98 37.04
N PRO A 135 27.39 -6.69 36.67
CA PRO A 135 26.02 -6.16 36.62
C PRO A 135 25.75 -5.08 35.54
N GLU A 136 24.57 -5.16 34.93
CA GLU A 136 23.81 -4.00 34.43
C GLU A 136 23.47 -3.02 35.58
N PRO A 137 23.40 -1.70 35.34
CA PRO A 137 22.15 -1.02 35.75
C PRO A 137 21.72 0.19 34.88
N GLU A 138 20.39 0.35 34.75
CA GLU A 138 19.62 1.61 34.91
C GLU A 138 19.90 2.83 33.97
N MET A 139 19.03 3.84 33.82
CA MET A 139 17.54 3.94 33.86
C MET A 139 17.11 5.33 33.30
N GLU A 140 15.80 5.52 33.06
CA GLU A 140 15.13 6.83 32.85
C GLU A 140 15.61 7.65 31.61
N ALA A 141 15.00 8.78 31.19
CA ALA A 141 13.94 9.61 31.79
C ALA A 141 12.90 10.16 30.78
N VAL A 142 11.89 10.85 31.32
CA VAL A 142 10.63 11.25 30.69
C VAL A 142 10.67 12.61 29.94
N SER A 143 9.83 12.70 28.90
CA SER A 143 9.35 13.87 28.15
C SER A 143 9.10 15.19 28.92
N SER A 144 9.33 16.37 28.27
CA SER A 144 8.31 17.46 28.13
C SER A 144 8.75 18.73 27.38
N SER A 145 7.74 19.48 26.89
CA SER A 145 7.67 20.93 26.57
C SER A 145 8.60 21.52 25.49
N GLN A 146 8.17 22.36 24.53
CA GLN A 146 7.21 23.50 24.46
C GLN A 146 7.75 24.86 24.95
N GLN A 147 8.06 25.77 24.01
CA GLN A 147 7.69 27.19 24.09
C GLN A 147 7.67 27.81 22.68
N GLU A 148 7.26 29.08 22.56
CA GLU A 148 6.52 29.58 21.38
C GLU A 148 6.69 31.09 21.09
N VAL A 149 6.37 31.50 19.84
CA VAL A 149 6.07 32.87 19.32
C VAL A 149 7.16 33.98 19.49
N PRO A 150 7.10 35.16 18.81
CA PRO A 150 6.13 35.75 17.86
C PRO A 150 6.71 35.87 16.40
N VAL A 151 6.29 36.67 15.41
CA VAL A 151 5.55 37.96 15.30
C VAL A 151 4.68 37.99 14.01
N SER A 152 3.71 38.91 13.97
CA SER A 152 2.75 39.15 12.86
C SER A 152 3.27 40.12 11.76
N CYS A 153 2.87 39.90 10.49
CA CYS A 153 2.14 40.90 9.66
C CYS A 153 1.68 40.31 8.30
N VAL A 154 0.77 41.02 7.61
CA VAL A 154 -0.03 40.51 6.46
C VAL A 154 0.06 41.47 5.22
N PRO A 155 -0.70 41.35 4.11
CA PRO A 155 -0.14 40.97 2.81
C PRO A 155 -0.18 42.05 1.71
N GLN A 156 0.41 41.76 0.53
CA GLN A 156 0.10 42.41 -0.75
C GLN A 156 0.01 41.37 -1.89
N GLN A 157 -0.81 41.66 -2.92
CA GLN A 157 -0.90 40.90 -4.18
C GLN A 157 -0.08 41.59 -5.29
N PRO A 158 0.02 40.97 -6.49
CA PRO A 158 -0.83 41.48 -7.58
C PRO A 158 -1.46 40.42 -8.52
N GLU A 159 -2.78 40.56 -8.73
CA GLU A 159 -3.58 40.44 -9.97
C GLU A 159 -3.26 39.42 -11.10
N CYS A 160 -4.31 38.74 -11.57
CA CYS A 160 -4.32 37.87 -12.75
C CYS A 160 -5.01 38.55 -13.95
N LEU A 161 -4.38 38.55 -15.13
CA LEU A 161 -4.95 39.14 -16.34
C LEU A 161 -5.79 38.12 -17.14
N SER A 162 -7.08 38.39 -17.30
CA SER A 162 -8.01 37.62 -18.13
C SER A 162 -8.30 38.34 -19.46
N VAL A 163 -8.15 37.63 -20.59
CA VAL A 163 -8.61 38.12 -21.91
C VAL A 163 -9.76 37.25 -22.41
N SER A 164 -10.89 37.90 -22.73
CA SER A 164 -12.04 37.28 -23.40
C SER A 164 -12.48 38.16 -24.56
N THR A 165 -12.37 37.66 -25.79
CA THR A 165 -12.80 38.37 -27.00
C THR A 165 -14.24 38.00 -27.36
N GLN A 166 -15.14 39.00 -27.30
CA GLN A 166 -16.57 38.84 -27.54
C GLN A 166 -16.93 38.95 -29.04
N THR A 167 -18.10 38.44 -29.40
CA THR A 167 -18.65 38.51 -30.76
C THR A 167 -19.44 39.81 -31.00
N ARG A 168 -19.21 40.48 -32.15
CA ARG A 168 -20.18 41.41 -32.78
C ARG A 168 -20.12 41.34 -34.30
N LYS A 169 -21.21 41.76 -34.96
CA LYS A 169 -21.37 41.82 -36.43
C LYS A 169 -21.38 43.27 -36.91
N GLY A 170 -20.90 43.50 -38.14
CA GLY A 170 -21.04 44.74 -38.92
C GLY A 170 -20.96 44.41 -40.43
N PRO A 171 -21.60 45.18 -41.35
CA PRO A 171 -21.84 44.73 -42.74
C PRO A 171 -20.96 45.42 -43.80
N GLY A 172 -20.77 44.78 -44.97
CA GLY A 172 -20.27 45.47 -46.17
C GLY A 172 -19.77 44.61 -47.34
N ALA A 173 -20.61 44.46 -48.37
CA ALA A 173 -20.30 44.30 -49.81
C ALA A 173 -19.43 43.13 -50.38
N ALA A 174 -19.86 42.68 -51.58
CA ALA A 174 -19.16 41.93 -52.64
C ALA A 174 -18.69 40.46 -52.37
N GLY A 175 -18.85 39.62 -53.40
CA GLY A 175 -18.39 38.22 -53.45
C GLY A 175 -17.01 38.06 -54.13
N PRO A 176 -16.62 36.81 -54.49
CA PRO A 176 -17.39 36.02 -55.45
C PRO A 176 -17.79 34.61 -54.99
N ARG A 177 -18.58 33.93 -55.83
CA ARG A 177 -19.12 32.58 -55.61
C ARG A 177 -18.03 31.52 -55.71
N THR A 178 -17.71 30.82 -54.61
CA THR A 178 -17.03 29.52 -54.68
C THR A 178 -18.07 28.40 -54.82
N LEU A 179 -17.81 27.42 -55.69
CA LEU A 179 -18.70 26.28 -55.89
C LEU A 179 -18.78 25.42 -54.63
N HIS A 180 -19.95 24.84 -54.35
CA HIS A 180 -20.03 23.63 -53.54
C HIS A 180 -19.34 22.47 -54.28
N ARG A 181 -18.01 22.37 -54.17
CA ARG A 181 -17.29 21.15 -54.53
C ARG A 181 -17.60 20.11 -53.45
N GLY A 182 -18.68 19.37 -53.65
CA GLY A 182 -18.92 18.14 -52.90
C GLY A 182 -17.75 17.20 -53.14
N THR A 183 -16.90 17.03 -52.13
CA THR A 183 -15.78 16.08 -52.19
C THR A 183 -16.35 14.67 -52.16
N GLN A 184 -16.59 14.11 -53.34
CA GLN A 184 -16.78 12.68 -53.52
C GLN A 184 -15.46 12.01 -53.10
N THR A 185 -15.42 11.43 -51.89
CA THR A 185 -14.28 10.65 -51.38
C THR A 185 -14.25 9.27 -52.03
N ALA A 186 -14.11 9.25 -53.36
CA ALA A 186 -14.13 8.06 -54.19
C ALA A 186 -12.83 7.23 -54.13
N SER A 187 -12.20 7.12 -52.95
CA SER A 187 -10.97 6.34 -52.75
C SER A 187 -10.57 6.07 -51.27
N ASP A 188 -11.49 5.70 -50.37
CA ASP A 188 -11.15 5.43 -48.95
C ASP A 188 -11.40 3.99 -48.43
N GLY A 189 -11.80 3.06 -49.30
CA GLY A 189 -11.98 1.64 -48.91
C GLY A 189 -10.68 0.93 -48.49
N ALA A 190 -9.51 1.41 -48.92
CA ALA A 190 -8.22 0.77 -48.67
C ALA A 190 -7.63 1.10 -47.28
N CYS A 191 -7.73 2.36 -46.84
CA CYS A 191 -7.14 2.79 -45.56
C CYS A 191 -7.89 2.21 -44.36
N HIS A 192 -9.22 2.11 -44.47
CA HIS A 192 -10.10 1.75 -43.36
C HIS A 192 -9.89 0.29 -42.92
N ASN A 193 -9.74 -0.63 -43.88
CA ASN A 193 -9.52 -2.05 -43.60
C ASN A 193 -8.15 -2.30 -42.94
N LEU A 194 -7.06 -1.75 -43.48
CA LEU A 194 -5.72 -1.92 -42.89
C LEU A 194 -5.59 -1.28 -41.50
N CYS A 195 -6.26 -0.14 -41.27
CA CYS A 195 -6.33 0.49 -39.95
C CYS A 195 -7.13 -0.35 -38.95
N HIS A 196 -8.29 -0.88 -39.36
CA HIS A 196 -9.13 -1.74 -38.54
C HIS A 196 -8.46 -3.08 -38.19
N GLU A 197 -7.78 -3.72 -39.14
CA GLU A 197 -7.04 -4.97 -38.93
C GLU A 197 -5.87 -4.76 -37.94
N LYS A 198 -5.13 -3.65 -38.09
CA LYS A 198 -4.08 -3.25 -37.15
C LYS A 198 -4.63 -2.99 -35.75
N TYR A 199 -5.78 -2.33 -35.63
CA TYR A 199 -6.42 -2.04 -34.35
C TYR A 199 -6.96 -3.31 -33.67
N THR A 200 -7.67 -4.18 -34.41
CA THR A 200 -8.20 -5.44 -33.88
C THR A 200 -7.09 -6.40 -33.46
N LYS A 201 -5.96 -6.44 -34.19
CA LYS A 201 -4.77 -7.17 -33.74
C LYS A 201 -4.23 -6.59 -32.42
N ILE A 202 -3.96 -5.29 -32.36
CA ILE A 202 -3.43 -4.64 -31.12
C ILE A 202 -4.37 -4.88 -29.93
N PHE A 203 -5.69 -4.77 -30.12
CA PHE A 203 -6.68 -5.05 -29.07
C PHE A 203 -6.64 -6.52 -28.62
N THR A 204 -6.47 -7.46 -29.55
CA THR A 204 -6.36 -8.89 -29.26
C THR A 204 -5.06 -9.21 -28.52
N ASP A 205 -3.92 -8.70 -29.01
CA ASP A 205 -2.60 -8.83 -28.36
C ASP A 205 -2.64 -8.30 -26.92
N VAL A 206 -3.24 -7.12 -26.70
CA VAL A 206 -3.38 -6.51 -25.36
C VAL A 206 -4.33 -7.33 -24.47
N LYS A 207 -5.44 -7.83 -25.00
CA LYS A 207 -6.39 -8.69 -24.27
C LYS A 207 -5.73 -10.00 -23.82
N GLU A 208 -4.92 -10.61 -24.68
CA GLU A 208 -4.13 -11.80 -24.35
C GLU A 208 -3.05 -11.51 -23.30
N MET A 209 -2.28 -10.42 -23.47
CA MET A 209 -1.32 -9.93 -22.47
C MET A 209 -1.97 -9.68 -21.09
N MET A 210 -3.22 -9.21 -21.04
CA MET A 210 -3.96 -9.06 -19.78
C MET A 210 -4.39 -10.41 -19.19
N LYS A 211 -4.84 -11.36 -20.02
CA LYS A 211 -5.23 -12.70 -19.60
C LYS A 211 -4.04 -13.47 -19.01
N LEU A 212 -2.93 -13.55 -19.76
CA LEU A 212 -1.70 -14.22 -19.32
C LEU A 212 -1.13 -13.63 -18.03
N ARG A 213 -1.20 -12.30 -17.87
CA ARG A 213 -0.80 -11.63 -16.62
C ARG A 213 -1.71 -12.03 -15.45
N GLY A 214 -3.03 -12.05 -15.65
CA GLY A 214 -3.99 -12.49 -14.61
C GLY A 214 -3.82 -13.96 -14.23
N GLU A 215 -3.50 -14.82 -15.19
CA GLU A 215 -3.20 -16.24 -14.96
C GLU A 215 -1.92 -16.42 -14.13
N MET A 216 -0.85 -15.67 -14.42
CA MET A 216 0.39 -15.66 -13.62
C MET A 216 0.19 -15.03 -12.22
N GLU A 217 -0.62 -13.98 -12.10
CA GLU A 217 -0.96 -13.37 -10.80
C GLU A 217 -1.73 -14.35 -9.88
N GLU A 218 -2.69 -15.11 -10.43
CA GLU A 218 -3.42 -16.14 -9.68
C GLU A 218 -2.55 -17.40 -9.44
N GLU A 219 -1.69 -17.83 -10.37
CA GLU A 219 -0.71 -18.90 -10.11
C GLU A 219 0.21 -18.53 -8.95
N LYS A 220 0.78 -17.31 -8.96
CA LYS A 220 1.61 -16.79 -7.87
C LYS A 220 0.87 -16.77 -6.54
N ARG A 221 -0.43 -16.42 -6.54
CA ARG A 221 -1.29 -16.42 -5.37
C ARG A 221 -1.57 -17.84 -4.84
N GLN A 222 -1.77 -18.81 -5.73
CA GLN A 222 -1.92 -20.22 -5.39
C GLN A 222 -0.61 -20.82 -4.88
N ALA A 223 0.54 -20.46 -5.46
CA ALA A 223 1.86 -20.88 -5.02
C ALA A 223 2.15 -20.39 -3.59
N VAL A 224 1.86 -19.13 -3.26
CA VAL A 224 1.97 -18.58 -1.89
C VAL A 224 1.03 -19.32 -0.92
N SER A 225 -0.23 -19.56 -1.31
CA SER A 225 -1.19 -20.31 -0.51
C SER A 225 -0.76 -21.76 -0.25
N LYS A 226 -0.18 -22.42 -1.26
CA LYS A 226 0.37 -23.78 -1.18
C LYS A 226 1.60 -23.84 -0.28
N ALA A 227 2.55 -22.92 -0.45
CA ALA A 227 3.76 -22.82 0.37
C ALA A 227 3.41 -22.57 1.86
N HIS A 228 2.47 -21.67 2.15
CA HIS A 228 2.00 -21.41 3.51
C HIS A 228 1.35 -22.66 4.16
N LYS A 229 0.50 -23.38 3.43
CA LYS A 229 -0.08 -24.66 3.89
C LYS A 229 0.99 -25.74 4.12
N GLN A 230 2.01 -25.81 3.26
CA GLN A 230 3.14 -26.72 3.40
C GLN A 230 4.02 -26.38 4.60
N LEU A 231 4.25 -25.08 4.88
CA LEU A 231 4.98 -24.62 6.06
C LEU A 231 4.24 -25.01 7.34
N ILE A 232 2.94 -24.68 7.46
CA ILE A 232 2.10 -25.09 8.61
C ILE A 232 2.11 -26.61 8.80
N SER A 233 2.02 -27.38 7.72
CA SER A 233 2.03 -28.85 7.77
C SER A 233 3.37 -29.42 8.26
N GLN A 234 4.50 -28.78 7.94
CA GLN A 234 5.81 -29.14 8.48
C GLN A 234 5.94 -28.72 9.94
N THR A 235 5.52 -27.49 10.29
CA THR A 235 5.55 -26.97 11.67
C THR A 235 4.77 -27.88 12.62
N LYS A 236 3.55 -28.31 12.24
CA LYS A 236 2.69 -29.18 13.05
C LYS A 236 3.20 -30.63 13.20
N LYS A 237 4.27 -31.03 12.52
CA LYS A 237 4.90 -32.36 12.66
C LYS A 237 6.07 -32.37 13.64
N LYS A 238 6.57 -31.21 14.05
CA LYS A 238 7.68 -31.05 14.99
C LYS A 238 7.20 -31.00 16.43
N GLN A 239 8.12 -31.19 17.37
CA GLN A 239 7.94 -30.86 18.78
C GLN A 239 8.59 -29.52 19.05
N TRP A 240 8.04 -28.76 20.00
CA TRP A 240 8.36 -27.36 20.23
C TRP A 240 8.76 -27.11 21.68
N CYS A 241 9.75 -26.25 21.88
CA CYS A 241 10.26 -25.88 23.19
C CYS A 241 9.22 -25.01 23.91
N TYR A 242 8.78 -25.42 25.10
CA TYR A 242 7.79 -24.66 25.86
C TYR A 242 8.28 -23.25 26.25
N ASN A 243 9.61 -23.06 26.35
CA ASN A 243 10.24 -21.84 26.87
C ASN A 243 10.59 -20.81 25.79
N CYS A 244 10.87 -21.25 24.55
CA CYS A 244 11.41 -20.38 23.49
C CYS A 244 10.90 -20.68 22.06
N GLU A 245 9.93 -21.59 21.90
CA GLU A 245 9.34 -21.99 20.61
C GLU A 245 10.33 -22.53 19.55
N GLU A 246 11.57 -22.87 19.91
CA GLU A 246 12.49 -23.62 19.04
C GLU A 246 12.11 -25.11 18.91
N GLU A 247 12.69 -25.82 17.94
CA GLU A 247 12.47 -27.25 17.77
C GLU A 247 13.03 -28.06 18.96
N ALA A 248 12.16 -28.84 19.62
CA ALA A 248 12.51 -29.54 20.84
C ALA A 248 13.19 -30.89 20.58
N MET A 249 14.33 -31.12 21.24
CA MET A 249 15.08 -32.37 21.22
C MET A 249 14.92 -33.18 22.52
N TYR A 250 14.49 -32.56 23.62
CA TYR A 250 14.34 -33.18 24.94
C TYR A 250 12.87 -33.25 25.34
N HIS A 251 12.36 -34.45 25.63
CA HIS A 251 10.97 -34.66 26.07
C HIS A 251 10.87 -34.84 27.59
N CYS A 252 10.02 -34.03 28.24
CA CYS A 252 9.75 -34.11 29.68
C CYS A 252 8.46 -34.90 29.96
N CYS A 253 7.32 -34.46 29.44
CA CYS A 253 6.04 -35.15 29.52
C CYS A 253 5.12 -34.76 28.35
N TRP A 254 3.93 -35.39 28.28
CA TRP A 254 2.97 -35.33 27.15
C TRP A 254 2.77 -33.96 26.47
N ASN A 255 2.83 -32.84 27.20
CA ASN A 255 2.66 -31.50 26.66
C ASN A 255 3.83 -30.55 27.04
N THR A 256 5.04 -31.09 27.24
CA THR A 256 6.22 -30.30 27.63
C THR A 256 7.52 -30.94 27.14
N SER A 257 8.18 -30.23 26.22
CA SER A 257 9.46 -30.58 25.61
C SER A 257 10.32 -29.32 25.48
N TYR A 258 11.63 -29.48 25.26
CA TYR A 258 12.63 -28.39 25.27
C TYR A 258 13.67 -28.56 24.15
N CYS A 259 14.21 -27.44 23.64
CA CYS A 259 15.37 -27.45 22.74
C CYS A 259 16.69 -27.72 23.49
N SER A 260 16.79 -27.32 24.76
CA SER A 260 18.02 -27.37 25.57
C SER A 260 17.74 -27.67 27.05
N ILE A 261 18.79 -28.09 27.78
CA ILE A 261 18.74 -28.28 29.24
C ILE A 261 18.57 -26.94 29.98
N LYS A 262 19.09 -25.83 29.44
CA LYS A 262 18.90 -24.48 30.01
C LYS A 262 17.40 -24.12 30.03
N CYS A 263 16.74 -24.21 28.88
CA CYS A 263 15.29 -23.97 28.78
C CYS A 263 14.44 -24.97 29.58
N GLN A 264 14.95 -26.20 29.80
CA GLN A 264 14.32 -27.12 30.75
C GLN A 264 14.43 -26.61 32.19
N GLN A 265 15.61 -26.14 32.63
CA GLN A 265 15.81 -25.66 34.00
C GLN A 265 15.02 -24.38 34.28
N GLU A 266 15.02 -23.41 33.37
CA GLU A 266 14.26 -22.16 33.48
C GLU A 266 12.77 -22.42 33.77
N HIS A 267 12.08 -23.15 32.89
CA HIS A 267 10.68 -23.54 33.07
C HIS A 267 10.47 -24.50 34.27
N TRP A 268 11.44 -25.38 34.59
CA TRP A 268 11.36 -26.26 35.76
C TRP A 268 11.33 -25.49 37.08
N HIS A 269 12.18 -24.48 37.22
CA HIS A 269 12.29 -23.67 38.43
C HIS A 269 11.19 -22.60 38.51
N ALA A 270 10.71 -22.08 37.39
CA ALA A 270 9.57 -21.16 37.34
C ALA A 270 8.27 -21.82 37.84
N ASP A 271 7.85 -22.93 37.22
CA ASP A 271 6.56 -23.57 37.53
C ASP A 271 6.44 -25.07 37.21
N HIS A 272 7.08 -25.60 36.16
CA HIS A 272 6.82 -26.97 35.67
C HIS A 272 7.04 -28.06 36.73
N LYS A 273 7.96 -27.85 37.68
CA LYS A 273 8.19 -28.76 38.82
C LYS A 273 6.91 -29.05 39.64
N ARG A 274 5.93 -28.13 39.65
CA ARG A 274 4.65 -28.29 40.36
C ARG A 274 3.57 -29.01 39.54
N THR A 275 3.70 -29.03 38.21
CA THR A 275 2.65 -29.50 37.28
C THR A 275 3.09 -30.69 36.42
N CYS A 276 4.35 -31.09 36.47
CA CYS A 276 4.92 -32.14 35.64
C CYS A 276 4.19 -33.48 35.81
N ARG A 277 3.73 -34.05 34.70
CA ARG A 277 2.96 -35.32 34.66
C ARG A 277 3.84 -36.56 34.49
N ARG A 278 5.17 -36.42 34.54
CA ARG A 278 6.13 -37.53 34.50
C ARG A 278 6.14 -38.19 35.88
N LYS A 279 5.69 -39.45 35.97
CA LYS A 279 5.84 -40.24 37.20
C LYS A 279 7.33 -40.41 37.54
N ARG A 280 7.62 -40.51 38.84
CA ARG A 280 8.88 -41.11 39.32
C ARG A 280 8.88 -42.61 39.01
#